data_AF-A0AA97ASC5-F1
#
_entry.id   AF-A0AA97ASC5-F1
#
_cell.length_a   1.000
_cell.length_b   1.000
_cell.length_c   1.000
_cell.angle_alpha   90.00
_cell.angle_beta   90.00
_cell.angle_gamma   90.00
#
_symmetry.space_group_name_H-M   'P 1'
#
loop_
_entity.id
_entity.type
_entity.pdbx_description
1 polymer ?
#
loop_
_entity_poly.entity_id
_entity_poly.type
_entity_poly.pdbx_seq_one_letter_code
_entity_poly.pdbx_strand_id
1 'polypeptide(L)'
;MMVWRHTLSALIASSFLIAPAAGHAEEEREGGILGTGIVGTITRLGSIIVNEQRITFPADLPVKNELGPLTAAQLVPGDTVAVVADLAGANWEAQSIRRILPIIGPVSEISSDETGRIFEIMGTAVHVPLTIATTVKQGDWVAISGLWQDEDVVATRVEVVPPRQSAVIIGSNLSVGASNVPQIGNTLIAGIIPQHVESGDVIRVTGIPEAGSIRATSLETGIFDGKVGLVQAEGYLSPPTSQGLYTLLGSGMVAFTDQPDMIDETAKVRLCGYDGKLGGDSTIDANPELLEKLGCQ
;
A
#
# COMPACT_ATOMS: atom_id res chain seq x y z
N MET A 1 11.41 70.89 -60.20
CA MET A 1 12.86 70.65 -60.26
C MET A 1 13.13 69.23 -59.80
N MET A 2 13.69 68.42 -60.71
CA MET A 2 14.57 67.26 -60.51
C MET A 2 14.93 66.91 -59.05
N VAL A 3 14.78 65.65 -58.65
CA VAL A 3 15.90 64.70 -58.46
C VAL A 3 15.36 63.32 -58.09
N TRP A 4 15.89 62.37 -58.83
CA TRP A 4 15.78 60.92 -58.82
C TRP A 4 16.73 60.33 -57.77
N ARG A 5 16.32 59.34 -56.96
CA ARG A 5 17.26 58.36 -56.39
C ARG A 5 16.65 56.95 -56.35
N HIS A 6 17.50 56.04 -56.79
CA HIS A 6 17.33 54.61 -57.01
C HIS A 6 17.43 53.76 -55.74
N THR A 7 16.80 52.59 -55.81
CA THR A 7 17.25 51.24 -55.35
C THR A 7 17.52 51.02 -53.86
N LEU A 8 16.88 50.00 -53.27
CA LEU A 8 17.48 48.66 -53.15
C LEU A 8 16.42 47.65 -52.65
N SER A 9 16.15 46.62 -53.44
CA SER A 9 15.45 45.41 -53.00
C SER A 9 16.42 44.54 -52.21
N ALA A 10 16.10 44.23 -50.96
CA ALA A 10 16.79 43.21 -50.18
C ALA A 10 15.94 41.93 -50.15
N LEU A 11 16.38 40.92 -50.89
CA LEU A 11 15.94 39.53 -50.79
C LEU A 11 16.47 38.96 -49.46
N ILE A 12 15.58 38.66 -48.52
CA ILE A 12 15.92 37.91 -47.31
C ILE A 12 15.74 36.43 -47.62
N ALA A 13 16.86 35.71 -47.73
CA ALA A 13 16.89 34.26 -47.78
C ALA A 13 16.64 33.70 -46.37
N SER A 14 15.50 33.05 -46.17
CA SER A 14 15.17 32.35 -44.93
C SER A 14 15.92 31.02 -44.86
N SER A 15 16.98 30.98 -44.08
CA SER A 15 17.69 29.75 -43.71
C SER A 15 16.87 28.99 -42.66
N PHE A 16 16.28 27.84 -43.02
CA PHE A 16 15.76 26.89 -42.05
C PHE A 16 16.92 26.20 -41.33
N LEU A 17 17.18 26.60 -40.09
CA LEU A 17 18.03 25.83 -39.18
C LEU A 17 17.20 24.66 -38.63
N ILE A 18 17.53 23.45 -39.08
CA ILE A 18 17.06 22.21 -38.48
C ILE A 18 17.78 22.09 -37.13
N ALA A 19 17.06 22.33 -36.03
CA ALA A 19 17.56 22.02 -34.70
C ALA A 19 17.67 20.50 -34.54
N PRO A 20 18.78 19.94 -34.04
CA PRO A 20 18.86 18.53 -33.75
C PRO A 20 17.85 18.22 -32.63
N ALA A 21 17.08 17.15 -32.84
CA ALA A 21 16.24 16.58 -31.81
C ALA A 21 17.12 16.31 -30.58
N ALA A 22 16.82 16.98 -29.47
CA ALA A 22 17.36 16.60 -28.18
C ALA A 22 16.84 15.20 -27.90
N GLY A 23 17.68 14.19 -28.16
CA GLY A 23 17.49 12.87 -27.62
C GLY A 23 17.26 13.02 -26.12
N HIS A 24 16.22 12.38 -25.60
CA HIS A 24 16.14 12.09 -24.19
C HIS A 24 17.35 11.22 -23.88
N ALA A 25 18.43 11.88 -23.46
CA ALA A 25 19.48 11.23 -22.70
C ALA A 25 18.75 10.67 -21.49
N GLU A 26 18.66 9.34 -21.48
CA GLU A 26 18.38 8.53 -20.31
C GLU A 26 19.25 9.10 -19.20
N GLU A 27 18.60 9.84 -18.29
CA GLU A 27 19.24 10.41 -17.12
C GLU A 27 19.77 9.21 -16.34
N GLU A 28 21.09 8.99 -16.41
CA GLU A 28 21.80 8.05 -15.54
C GLU A 28 21.27 8.30 -14.14
N ARG A 29 20.52 7.31 -13.62
CA ARG A 29 19.94 7.36 -12.27
C ARG A 29 21.08 7.53 -11.28
N GLU A 30 21.32 8.76 -10.87
CA GLU A 30 22.14 9.08 -9.71
C GLU A 30 21.50 8.29 -8.55
N GLY A 31 22.22 7.26 -8.08
CA GLY A 31 21.75 6.28 -7.11
C GLY A 31 21.57 6.91 -5.74
N GLY A 32 20.51 7.71 -5.59
CA GLY A 32 19.99 8.09 -4.29
C GLY A 32 19.50 6.85 -3.57
N ILE A 33 19.92 6.68 -2.32
CA ILE A 33 19.42 5.62 -1.45
C ILE A 33 17.90 5.79 -1.36
N LEU A 34 17.15 4.87 -1.97
CA LEU A 34 15.71 4.77 -1.72
C LEU A 34 15.51 4.29 -0.28
N GLY A 35 14.50 4.81 0.41
CA GLY A 35 14.20 4.39 1.78
C GLY A 35 13.88 2.89 1.85
N THR A 36 14.00 2.32 3.05
CA THR A 36 13.61 0.92 3.31
C THR A 36 12.18 0.86 3.82
N GLY A 37 11.33 0.06 3.18
CA GLY A 37 9.96 -0.18 3.60
C GLY A 37 9.84 -1.31 4.61
N ILE A 38 9.11 -1.10 5.71
CA ILE A 38 8.78 -2.15 6.67
C ILE A 38 7.26 -2.13 6.89
N VAL A 39 6.56 -3.23 6.56
CA VAL A 39 5.10 -3.36 6.70
C VAL A 39 4.77 -4.50 7.63
N GLY A 40 3.92 -4.28 8.63
CA GLY A 40 3.48 -5.36 9.51
C GLY A 40 2.81 -4.88 10.77
N THR A 41 2.62 -5.81 11.71
CA THR A 41 1.93 -5.53 12.97
C THR A 41 2.91 -5.09 14.05
N ILE A 42 2.57 -4.05 14.82
CA ILE A 42 3.33 -3.66 16.01
C ILE A 42 3.15 -4.72 17.10
N THR A 43 4.26 -5.23 17.61
CA THR A 43 4.27 -6.27 18.67
C THR A 43 4.71 -5.75 20.04
N ARG A 44 5.44 -4.62 20.11
CA ARG A 44 5.97 -4.06 21.35
C ARG A 44 6.25 -2.56 21.27
N LEU A 45 6.34 -1.90 22.45
CA LEU A 45 6.59 -0.47 22.65
C LEU A 45 8.00 -0.16 23.23
N GLY A 46 8.34 1.13 23.36
CA GLY A 46 9.68 1.66 23.71
C GLY A 46 10.54 2.06 22.49
N SER A 47 10.01 1.73 21.33
CA SER A 47 10.39 1.87 19.92
C SER A 47 9.39 0.90 19.26
N ILE A 48 8.78 1.19 18.11
CA ILE A 48 7.86 0.19 17.54
C ILE A 48 8.69 -1.01 17.08
N ILE A 49 8.23 -2.21 17.43
CA ILE A 49 8.81 -3.45 16.93
C ILE A 49 7.85 -4.04 15.91
N VAL A 50 8.28 -4.03 14.65
CA VAL A 50 7.53 -4.53 13.49
C VAL A 50 8.41 -5.53 12.78
N ASN A 51 7.93 -6.75 12.55
CA ASN A 51 8.70 -7.82 11.88
C ASN A 51 10.07 -8.12 12.54
N GLU A 52 10.14 -8.05 13.88
CA GLU A 52 11.39 -8.13 14.68
C GLU A 52 12.35 -6.96 14.50
N GLN A 53 12.03 -5.99 13.63
CA GLN A 53 12.80 -4.77 13.44
C GLN A 53 12.44 -3.75 14.51
N ARG A 54 13.46 -3.33 15.27
CA ARG A 54 13.32 -2.22 16.20
C ARG A 54 13.47 -0.90 15.45
N ILE A 55 12.41 -0.09 15.45
CA ILE A 55 12.35 1.19 14.73
C ILE A 55 12.20 2.33 15.74
N THR A 56 13.14 3.28 15.66
CA THR A 56 13.18 4.50 16.46
C THR A 56 12.54 5.67 15.70
N PHE A 57 12.02 6.64 16.44
CA PHE A 57 11.36 7.84 15.88
C PHE A 57 11.25 8.92 16.97
N PRO A 58 11.15 10.21 16.60
CA PRO A 58 10.79 11.25 17.54
C PRO A 58 9.31 11.11 17.95
N ALA A 59 8.99 11.42 19.21
CA ALA A 59 7.66 11.16 19.76
C ALA A 59 6.54 11.95 19.07
N ASP A 60 6.86 13.12 18.53
CA ASP A 60 5.97 14.01 17.79
C ASP A 60 5.91 13.71 16.29
N LEU A 61 6.59 12.66 15.81
CA LEU A 61 6.52 12.24 14.41
C LEU A 61 5.05 12.03 14.01
N PRO A 62 4.53 12.78 13.03
CA PRO A 62 3.16 12.61 12.56
C PRO A 62 2.97 11.23 11.92
N VAL A 63 1.85 10.58 12.22
CA VAL A 63 1.46 9.30 11.63
C VAL A 63 0.28 9.51 10.69
N LYS A 64 0.46 9.15 9.42
CA LYS A 64 -0.64 9.18 8.44
C LYS A 64 -1.65 8.08 8.74
N ASN A 65 -2.94 8.43 8.70
CA ASN A 65 -4.08 7.53 8.83
C ASN A 65 -5.37 8.28 8.42
N GLU A 66 -6.49 7.59 8.39
CA GLU A 66 -7.76 8.10 7.88
C GLU A 66 -8.75 8.57 8.98
N LEU A 67 -8.35 8.47 10.25
CA LEU A 67 -9.15 8.89 11.41
C LEU A 67 -8.86 10.32 11.86
N GLY A 68 -7.69 10.88 11.51
CA GLY A 68 -7.29 12.25 11.84
C GLY A 68 -5.85 12.34 12.37
N PRO A 69 -5.49 13.44 13.05
CA PRO A 69 -4.14 13.61 13.62
C PRO A 69 -3.77 12.49 14.59
N LEU A 70 -2.60 11.90 14.38
CA LEU A 70 -2.01 10.86 15.21
C LEU A 70 -0.49 11.07 15.24
N THR A 71 0.14 10.79 16.37
CA THR A 71 1.60 10.82 16.54
C THR A 71 2.13 9.41 16.81
N ALA A 72 3.42 9.19 16.53
CA ALA A 72 4.03 7.88 16.68
C ALA A 72 4.00 7.37 18.14
N ALA A 73 3.99 8.28 19.13
CA ALA A 73 3.83 7.93 20.55
C ALA A 73 2.46 7.32 20.91
N GLN A 74 1.44 7.48 20.04
CA GLN A 74 0.09 6.96 20.25
C GLN A 74 -0.14 5.59 19.60
N LEU A 75 0.84 5.07 18.86
CA LEU A 75 0.78 3.73 18.29
C LEU A 75 0.85 2.66 19.38
N VAL A 76 0.10 1.58 19.21
CA VAL A 76 -0.01 0.50 20.19
C VAL A 76 0.19 -0.88 19.56
N PRO A 77 0.53 -1.92 20.34
CA PRO A 77 0.54 -3.29 19.84
C PRO A 77 -0.80 -3.68 19.22
N GLY A 78 -0.73 -4.37 18.08
CA GLY A 78 -1.89 -4.71 17.26
C GLY A 78 -2.21 -3.70 16.16
N ASP A 79 -1.62 -2.49 16.16
CA ASP A 79 -1.69 -1.61 15.00
C ASP A 79 -0.86 -2.18 13.85
N THR A 80 -1.41 -2.16 12.63
CA THR A 80 -0.67 -2.45 11.40
C THR A 80 -0.09 -1.15 10.87
N VAL A 81 1.18 -1.17 10.45
CA VAL A 81 1.87 0.02 9.96
C VAL A 81 2.66 -0.26 8.69
N ALA A 82 2.87 0.79 7.90
CA ALA A 82 3.88 0.86 6.86
C ALA A 82 4.85 1.98 7.21
N VAL A 83 6.13 1.63 7.32
CA VAL A 83 7.19 2.52 7.75
C VAL A 83 8.19 2.70 6.61
N VAL A 84 8.57 3.94 6.32
CA VAL A 84 9.78 4.24 5.56
C VAL A 84 10.88 4.55 6.57
N ALA A 85 11.98 3.80 6.52
CA ALA A 85 13.08 3.91 7.46
C ALA A 85 14.44 3.95 6.77
N ASP A 86 15.37 4.63 7.43
CA ASP A 86 16.80 4.57 7.12
C ASP A 86 17.53 3.76 8.18
N LEU A 87 18.64 3.16 7.78
CA LEU A 87 19.56 2.55 8.71
C LEU A 87 20.54 3.61 9.25
N ALA A 88 20.37 3.99 10.52
CA ALA A 88 21.24 4.91 11.24
C ALA A 88 22.15 4.13 12.20
N GLY A 89 23.33 3.76 11.71
CA GLY A 89 24.23 2.85 12.43
C GLY A 89 23.60 1.46 12.56
N ALA A 90 23.31 1.02 13.78
CA ALA A 90 22.71 -0.30 14.03
C ALA A 90 21.18 -0.28 14.16
N ASN A 91 20.53 0.88 14.09
CA ASN A 91 19.10 1.03 14.36
C ASN A 91 18.35 1.56 13.13
N TRP A 92 17.11 1.13 12.96
CA TRP A 92 16.19 1.77 12.03
C TRP A 92 15.68 3.07 12.63
N GLU A 93 15.68 4.13 11.84
CA GLU A 93 15.07 5.41 12.15
C GLU A 93 13.94 5.68 11.15
N ALA A 94 12.72 5.90 11.65
CA ALA A 94 11.57 6.14 10.79
C ALA A 94 11.63 7.56 10.20
N GLN A 95 11.58 7.65 8.87
CA GLN A 95 11.32 8.90 8.16
C GLN A 95 9.83 9.21 8.14
N SER A 96 9.00 8.19 7.92
CA SER A 96 7.55 8.33 7.89
C SER A 96 6.88 7.05 8.37
N ILE A 97 5.71 7.20 9.00
CA ILE A 97 4.89 6.09 9.46
C ILE A 97 3.46 6.33 8.97
N ARG A 98 2.88 5.33 8.35
CA ARG A 98 1.44 5.23 8.10
C ARG A 98 0.88 4.12 8.97
N ARG A 99 -0.19 4.40 9.71
CA ARG A 99 -1.03 3.36 10.29
C ARG A 99 -1.99 2.86 9.22
N ILE A 100 -1.95 1.57 8.95
CA ILE A 100 -2.78 0.92 7.94
C ILE A 100 -4.06 0.44 8.62
N LEU A 101 -5.18 0.95 8.09
CA LEU A 101 -6.52 0.53 8.47
C LEU A 101 -7.17 -0.10 7.24
N PRO A 102 -7.05 -1.42 7.03
CA PRO A 102 -7.59 -2.07 5.83
C PRO A 102 -9.05 -1.73 5.57
N ILE A 103 -9.84 -1.58 6.64
CA ILE A 103 -11.26 -1.23 6.54
C ILE A 103 -11.62 -0.23 7.64
N ILE A 104 -12.34 0.83 7.25
CA ILE A 104 -13.08 1.73 8.13
C ILE A 104 -14.50 1.84 7.60
N GLY A 105 -15.49 1.39 8.36
CA GLY A 105 -16.87 1.37 7.88
C GLY A 105 -17.87 0.91 8.92
N PRO A 106 -19.18 1.00 8.60
CA PRO A 106 -20.24 0.49 9.46
C PRO A 106 -20.31 -1.04 9.39
N VAL A 107 -20.49 -1.68 10.54
CA VAL A 107 -20.72 -3.13 10.61
C VAL A 107 -22.15 -3.45 10.21
N SER A 108 -22.34 -4.17 9.10
CA SER A 108 -23.66 -4.55 8.57
C SER A 108 -24.21 -5.81 9.23
N GLU A 109 -23.35 -6.77 9.55
CA GLU A 109 -23.72 -8.02 10.20
C GLU A 109 -22.63 -8.47 11.18
N ILE A 110 -23.04 -9.22 12.21
CA ILE A 110 -22.13 -9.88 13.13
C ILE A 110 -22.55 -11.33 13.28
N SER A 111 -21.64 -12.24 12.95
CA SER A 111 -21.74 -13.66 13.27
C SER A 111 -20.58 -14.07 14.18
N SER A 112 -20.56 -15.33 14.60
CA SER A 112 -19.49 -15.87 15.45
C SER A 112 -19.37 -17.37 15.23
N ASP A 113 -18.15 -17.88 15.38
CA ASP A 113 -17.84 -19.29 15.35
C ASP A 113 -16.92 -19.65 16.54
N GLU A 114 -16.25 -20.79 16.48
CA GLU A 114 -15.32 -21.26 17.51
C GLU A 114 -14.00 -20.46 17.58
N THR A 115 -13.67 -19.69 16.55
CA THR A 115 -12.42 -18.94 16.42
C THR A 115 -12.56 -17.47 16.81
N GLY A 116 -13.78 -16.93 16.78
CA GLY A 116 -14.06 -15.56 17.17
C GLY A 116 -15.37 -15.01 16.63
N ARG A 117 -15.39 -13.69 16.44
CA ARG A 117 -16.51 -12.97 15.84
C ARG A 117 -16.15 -12.64 14.40
N ILE A 118 -17.16 -12.57 13.53
CA ILE A 118 -16.98 -12.15 12.15
C ILE A 118 -17.86 -10.91 11.94
N PHE A 119 -17.24 -9.82 11.51
CA PHE A 119 -17.95 -8.58 11.16
C PHE A 119 -18.04 -8.48 9.65
N GLU A 120 -19.24 -8.28 9.13
CA GLU A 120 -19.40 -7.91 7.72
C GLU A 120 -19.32 -6.38 7.60
N ILE A 121 -18.45 -5.88 6.72
CA ILE A 121 -18.27 -4.46 6.45
C ILE A 121 -18.11 -4.26 4.94
N MET A 122 -19.09 -3.60 4.31
CA MET A 122 -19.08 -3.34 2.85
C MET A 122 -18.90 -4.60 1.99
N GLY A 123 -19.37 -5.76 2.45
CA GLY A 123 -19.23 -7.05 1.76
C GLY A 123 -18.00 -7.87 2.13
N THR A 124 -17.01 -7.27 2.81
CA THR A 124 -15.85 -8.02 3.30
C THR A 124 -16.09 -8.54 4.71
N ALA A 125 -15.73 -9.80 4.95
CA ALA A 125 -15.71 -10.35 6.29
C ALA A 125 -14.40 -9.98 7.02
N VAL A 126 -14.56 -9.55 8.26
CA VAL A 126 -13.46 -9.25 9.18
C VAL A 126 -13.50 -10.26 10.32
N HIS A 127 -12.54 -11.18 10.33
CA HIS A 127 -12.35 -12.16 11.39
C HIS A 127 -11.70 -11.49 12.59
N VAL A 128 -12.40 -11.48 13.72
CA VAL A 128 -11.95 -10.92 15.00
C VAL A 128 -11.69 -12.06 15.98
N PRO A 129 -10.42 -12.44 16.18
CA PRO A 129 -10.07 -13.57 17.05
C PRO A 129 -10.54 -13.37 18.49
N LEU A 130 -10.79 -14.47 19.21
CA LEU A 130 -11.19 -14.45 20.63
C LEU A 130 -10.24 -13.68 21.55
N THR A 131 -8.96 -13.52 21.17
CA THR A 131 -7.97 -12.74 21.91
C THR A 131 -8.25 -11.24 21.88
N ILE A 132 -9.06 -10.75 20.94
CA ILE A 132 -9.47 -9.35 20.82
C ILE A 132 -10.83 -9.18 21.50
N ALA A 133 -10.81 -8.65 22.72
CA ALA A 133 -12.03 -8.26 23.40
C ALA A 133 -12.66 -7.06 22.68
N THR A 134 -13.94 -7.16 22.32
CA THR A 134 -14.67 -6.11 21.62
C THR A 134 -16.15 -6.08 21.99
N THR A 135 -16.69 -4.87 22.15
CA THR A 135 -18.11 -4.61 22.43
C THR A 135 -18.89 -4.12 21.21
N VAL A 136 -18.30 -4.22 20.02
CA VAL A 136 -18.90 -3.78 18.75
C VAL A 136 -20.28 -4.39 18.56
N LYS A 137 -21.22 -3.59 18.08
CA LYS A 137 -22.58 -3.98 17.70
C LYS A 137 -22.81 -3.70 16.23
N GLN A 138 -23.81 -4.35 15.66
CA GLN A 138 -24.30 -4.02 14.32
C GLN A 138 -24.65 -2.52 14.25
N GLY A 139 -24.22 -1.86 13.18
CA GLY A 139 -24.36 -0.43 12.96
C GLY A 139 -23.25 0.44 13.56
N ASP A 140 -22.41 -0.11 14.45
CA ASP A 140 -21.22 0.63 14.91
C ASP A 140 -20.26 0.85 13.74
N TRP A 141 -19.67 2.04 13.71
CA TRP A 141 -18.54 2.30 12.84
C TRP A 141 -17.27 1.81 13.51
N VAL A 142 -16.47 1.07 12.75
CA VAL A 142 -15.21 0.52 13.24
C VAL A 142 -14.05 0.88 12.34
N ALA A 143 -12.87 1.00 12.94
CA ALA A 143 -11.59 1.02 12.25
C ALA A 143 -10.81 -0.24 12.62
N ILE A 144 -10.38 -0.98 11.60
CA ILE A 144 -9.73 -2.27 11.76
C ILE A 144 -8.25 -2.10 11.49
N SER A 145 -7.39 -2.49 12.43
CA SER A 145 -6.02 -2.90 12.09
C SER A 145 -6.02 -4.41 11.90
N GLY A 146 -5.30 -4.89 10.90
CA GLY A 146 -5.27 -6.30 10.53
C GLY A 146 -4.44 -6.56 9.31
N LEU A 147 -4.49 -7.81 8.86
CA LEU A 147 -3.83 -8.30 7.65
C LEU A 147 -4.91 -8.92 6.75
N TRP A 148 -4.80 -8.70 5.45
CA TRP A 148 -5.62 -9.40 4.46
C TRP A 148 -5.22 -10.87 4.40
N GLN A 149 -6.22 -11.74 4.34
CA GLN A 149 -6.07 -13.17 4.08
C GLN A 149 -7.18 -13.58 3.13
N ASP A 150 -6.80 -14.02 1.93
CA ASP A 150 -7.73 -14.23 0.81
C ASP A 150 -8.56 -12.95 0.54
N GLU A 151 -9.89 -13.05 0.55
CA GLU A 151 -10.81 -11.92 0.33
C GLU A 151 -11.25 -11.22 1.64
N ASP A 152 -10.73 -11.69 2.78
CA ASP A 152 -11.13 -11.29 4.13
C ASP A 152 -10.00 -10.58 4.89
N VAL A 153 -10.34 -10.00 6.05
CA VAL A 153 -9.35 -9.38 6.94
C VAL A 153 -9.28 -10.12 8.27
N VAL A 154 -8.09 -10.53 8.69
CA VAL A 154 -7.83 -11.00 10.06
C VAL A 154 -7.43 -9.81 10.91
N ALA A 155 -8.29 -9.43 11.85
CA ALA A 155 -8.08 -8.29 12.72
C ALA A 155 -6.97 -8.55 13.75
N THR A 156 -6.11 -7.57 13.94
CA THR A 156 -5.10 -7.49 15.01
C THR A 156 -5.52 -6.48 16.08
N ARG A 157 -6.38 -5.54 15.73
CA ARG A 157 -7.01 -4.59 16.66
C ARG A 157 -8.31 -4.04 16.06
N VAL A 158 -9.30 -3.82 16.92
CA VAL A 158 -10.60 -3.24 16.54
C VAL A 158 -10.87 -2.00 17.38
N GLU A 159 -11.23 -0.90 16.72
CA GLU A 159 -11.64 0.34 17.37
C GLU A 159 -13.05 0.72 16.95
N VAL A 160 -13.93 1.03 17.91
CA VAL A 160 -15.19 1.72 17.62
C VAL A 160 -14.87 3.20 17.39
N VAL A 161 -15.31 3.75 16.27
CA VAL A 161 -15.12 5.15 15.90
C VAL A 161 -16.46 5.87 15.77
N PRO A 162 -16.53 7.20 15.94
CA PRO A 162 -17.76 7.94 15.69
C PRO A 162 -18.27 7.71 14.26
N PRO A 163 -19.60 7.68 14.03
CA PRO A 163 -20.16 7.58 12.68
C PRO A 163 -19.60 8.65 11.74
N ARG A 164 -19.32 8.26 10.50
CA ARG A 164 -18.69 9.12 9.48
C ARG A 164 -19.53 9.14 8.21
N GLN A 165 -19.29 10.13 7.35
CA GLN A 165 -19.93 10.20 6.03
C GLN A 165 -19.28 9.29 5.00
N SER A 166 -17.98 9.01 5.18
CA SER A 166 -17.19 8.23 4.25
C SER A 166 -16.50 7.06 4.95
N ALA A 167 -16.54 5.92 4.28
CA ALA A 167 -15.78 4.72 4.60
C ALA A 167 -14.45 4.71 3.84
N VAL A 168 -13.56 3.83 4.28
CA VAL A 168 -12.26 3.59 3.66
C VAL A 168 -12.04 2.09 3.52
N ILE A 169 -11.47 1.68 2.39
CA ILE A 169 -10.90 0.35 2.21
C ILE A 169 -9.52 0.45 1.56
N ILE A 170 -8.55 -0.33 2.05
CA ILE A 170 -7.17 -0.36 1.59
C ILE A 170 -6.77 -1.82 1.36
N GLY A 171 -6.27 -2.17 0.18
CA GLY A 171 -5.78 -3.52 -0.10
C GLY A 171 -5.16 -3.66 -1.48
N SER A 172 -4.66 -4.85 -1.80
CA SER A 172 -4.07 -5.14 -3.11
C SER A 172 -5.16 -5.16 -4.19
N ASN A 173 -4.88 -4.51 -5.32
CA ASN A 173 -5.65 -4.62 -6.53
C ASN A 173 -5.30 -5.95 -7.21
N LEU A 174 -6.01 -7.01 -6.86
CA LEU A 174 -5.95 -8.26 -7.60
C LEU A 174 -7.10 -8.24 -8.57
N SER A 175 -6.81 -7.94 -9.84
CA SER A 175 -7.81 -7.97 -10.91
C SER A 175 -8.34 -9.40 -11.05
N VAL A 176 -9.39 -9.77 -10.31
CA VAL A 176 -9.93 -11.14 -10.34
C VAL A 176 -11.46 -11.09 -10.35
N GLY A 177 -12.05 -11.65 -11.41
CA GLY A 177 -13.50 -11.82 -11.56
C GLY A 177 -13.98 -11.61 -13.00
N ALA A 178 -14.97 -12.39 -13.45
CA ALA A 178 -15.51 -12.40 -14.82
C ALA A 178 -16.15 -11.06 -15.27
N SER A 179 -16.27 -10.08 -14.39
CA SER A 179 -17.06 -8.86 -14.55
C SER A 179 -16.25 -7.57 -14.78
N ASN A 180 -14.91 -7.59 -14.76
CA ASN A 180 -14.07 -6.37 -14.90
C ASN A 180 -14.41 -5.23 -13.91
N VAL A 181 -15.10 -5.53 -12.79
CA VAL A 181 -15.45 -4.52 -11.78
C VAL A 181 -14.31 -4.49 -10.75
N PRO A 182 -13.71 -3.32 -10.47
CA PRO A 182 -12.65 -3.22 -9.46
C PRO A 182 -13.18 -3.58 -8.07
N GLN A 183 -12.42 -4.34 -7.29
CA GLN A 183 -12.77 -4.73 -5.92
C GLN A 183 -11.52 -4.87 -5.04
N ILE A 184 -11.71 -4.82 -3.72
CA ILE A 184 -10.69 -5.19 -2.73
C ILE A 184 -11.34 -6.19 -1.78
N GLY A 185 -10.76 -7.38 -1.70
CA GLY A 185 -11.46 -8.52 -1.12
C GLY A 185 -12.84 -8.67 -1.77
N ASN A 186 -13.87 -8.79 -0.94
CA ASN A 186 -15.27 -8.85 -1.39
C ASN A 186 -15.98 -7.48 -1.56
N THR A 187 -15.33 -6.35 -1.27
CA THR A 187 -15.93 -5.03 -1.46
C THR A 187 -15.79 -4.54 -2.91
N LEU A 188 -16.93 -4.39 -3.60
CA LEU A 188 -16.98 -3.80 -4.93
C LEU A 188 -16.71 -2.29 -4.89
N ILE A 189 -15.93 -1.79 -5.85
CA ILE A 189 -15.64 -0.36 -6.01
C ILE A 189 -16.51 0.20 -7.13
N ALA A 190 -17.40 1.12 -6.79
CA ALA A 190 -18.28 1.80 -7.74
C ALA A 190 -17.87 3.26 -7.96
N GLY A 191 -18.25 3.83 -9.11
CA GLY A 191 -18.13 5.27 -9.40
C GLY A 191 -16.77 5.73 -9.96
N ILE A 192 -15.69 4.99 -9.71
CA ILE A 192 -14.36 5.26 -10.27
C ILE A 192 -13.86 4.02 -11.01
N ILE A 193 -13.38 4.20 -12.23
CA ILE A 193 -12.64 3.18 -12.98
C ILE A 193 -11.16 3.58 -12.95
N PRO A 194 -10.28 2.84 -12.26
CA PRO A 194 -8.86 3.15 -12.22
C PRO A 194 -8.23 2.99 -13.62
N GLN A 195 -7.49 4.00 -14.09
CA GLN A 195 -6.85 3.98 -15.41
C GLN A 195 -5.34 3.72 -15.38
N HIS A 196 -4.73 3.63 -14.20
CA HIS A 196 -3.29 3.46 -14.01
C HIS A 196 -3.00 2.66 -12.73
N VAL A 197 -3.73 1.56 -12.54
CA VAL A 197 -3.53 0.64 -11.42
C VAL A 197 -3.19 -0.72 -12.01
N GLU A 198 -2.04 -1.26 -11.63
CA GLU A 198 -1.57 -2.57 -12.05
C GLU A 198 -2.05 -3.65 -11.07
N SER A 199 -1.99 -4.90 -11.50
CA SER A 199 -2.28 -6.02 -10.59
C SER A 199 -1.21 -6.09 -9.50
N GLY A 200 -1.63 -6.13 -8.24
CA GLY A 200 -0.78 -6.13 -7.05
C GLY A 200 -0.57 -4.76 -6.42
N ASP A 201 -0.89 -3.66 -7.11
CA ASP A 201 -0.84 -2.31 -6.53
C ASP A 201 -1.71 -2.24 -5.27
N VAL A 202 -1.20 -1.62 -4.21
CA VAL A 202 -2.05 -1.30 -3.06
C VAL A 202 -2.86 -0.05 -3.41
N ILE A 203 -4.18 -0.19 -3.38
CA ILE A 203 -5.12 0.91 -3.58
C ILE A 203 -5.82 1.24 -2.26
N ARG A 204 -6.12 2.52 -2.09
CA ARG A 204 -6.91 3.08 -1.00
C ARG A 204 -8.08 3.83 -1.59
N VAL A 205 -9.27 3.40 -1.21
CA VAL A 205 -10.52 3.95 -1.70
C VAL A 205 -11.23 4.61 -0.53
N THR A 206 -11.61 5.88 -0.72
CA THR A 206 -12.50 6.58 0.20
C THR A 206 -13.81 6.85 -0.54
N GLY A 207 -14.94 6.64 0.14
CA GLY A 207 -16.23 6.75 -0.51
C GLY A 207 -17.41 6.58 0.43
N ILE A 208 -18.61 6.53 -0.13
CA ILE A 208 -19.84 6.29 0.63
C ILE A 208 -20.03 4.77 0.76
N PRO A 209 -20.15 4.22 1.96
CA PRO A 209 -20.38 2.79 2.13
C PRO A 209 -21.79 2.42 1.65
N GLU A 210 -21.88 1.29 0.93
CA GLU A 210 -23.12 0.69 0.45
C GLU A 210 -23.09 -0.82 0.80
N ALA A 211 -24.21 -1.52 0.63
CA ALA A 211 -24.25 -2.96 0.90
C ALA A 211 -23.39 -3.70 -0.13
N GLY A 212 -22.33 -4.37 0.32
CA GLY A 212 -21.40 -5.10 -0.55
C GLY A 212 -20.45 -4.23 -1.38
N SER A 213 -20.45 -2.92 -1.20
CA SER A 213 -19.68 -2.02 -2.06
C SER A 213 -19.30 -0.71 -1.37
N ILE A 214 -18.38 0.01 -2.01
CA ILE A 214 -18.06 1.39 -1.71
C ILE A 214 -18.24 2.23 -2.98
N ARG A 215 -19.08 3.27 -2.90
CA ARG A 215 -19.16 4.27 -3.97
C ARG A 215 -18.02 5.26 -3.80
N ALA A 216 -16.94 5.03 -4.53
CA ALA A 216 -15.69 5.75 -4.42
C ALA A 216 -15.86 7.23 -4.77
N THR A 217 -15.34 8.09 -3.90
CA THR A 217 -15.16 9.52 -4.13
C THR A 217 -13.70 9.86 -4.40
N SER A 218 -12.77 9.05 -3.91
CA SER A 218 -11.35 9.12 -4.25
C SER A 218 -10.73 7.72 -4.27
N LEU A 219 -9.68 7.59 -5.08
CA LEU A 219 -8.83 6.41 -5.16
C LEU A 219 -7.39 6.87 -5.24
N GLU A 220 -6.54 6.33 -4.38
CA GLU A 220 -5.11 6.60 -4.32
C GLU A 220 -4.34 5.29 -4.38
N THR A 221 -3.16 5.29 -5.00
CA THR A 221 -2.25 4.15 -5.01
C THR A 221 -1.13 4.32 -3.97
N GLY A 222 -0.53 3.21 -3.58
CA GLY A 222 0.63 3.16 -2.71
C GLY A 222 0.30 3.06 -1.23
N ILE A 223 1.19 2.36 -0.54
CA ILE A 223 1.14 2.14 0.91
C ILE A 223 2.12 3.04 1.69
N PHE A 224 3.27 3.36 1.09
CA PHE A 224 4.31 4.17 1.72
C PHE A 224 4.14 5.66 1.44
N ASP A 225 4.63 6.48 2.36
CA ASP A 225 4.74 7.92 2.18
C ASP A 225 6.15 8.31 1.71
N GLY A 226 6.47 7.87 0.50
CA GLY A 226 7.79 8.00 -0.09
C GLY A 226 8.10 6.85 -1.05
N LYS A 227 9.19 6.98 -1.80
CA LYS A 227 9.70 5.88 -2.62
C LYS A 227 10.54 4.96 -1.74
N VAL A 228 10.24 3.67 -1.82
CA VAL A 228 11.03 2.62 -1.19
C VAL A 228 11.57 1.69 -2.26
N GLY A 229 12.80 1.22 -2.09
CA GLY A 229 13.39 0.21 -2.96
C GLY A 229 13.18 -1.17 -2.36
N LEU A 230 13.89 -1.44 -1.26
CA LEU A 230 13.80 -2.66 -0.48
C LEU A 230 12.62 -2.59 0.50
N VAL A 231 11.82 -3.65 0.54
CA VAL A 231 10.68 -3.80 1.45
C VAL A 231 10.76 -5.12 2.18
N GLN A 232 10.51 -5.12 3.50
CA GLN A 232 10.13 -6.31 4.25
C GLN A 232 8.68 -6.18 4.71
N ALA A 233 7.87 -7.19 4.46
CA ALA A 233 6.46 -7.17 4.82
C ALA A 233 6.02 -8.47 5.50
N GLU A 234 5.13 -8.34 6.49
CA GLU A 234 4.37 -9.43 7.11
C GLU A 234 2.97 -9.49 6.50
N GLY A 235 2.48 -10.68 6.18
CA GLY A 235 1.14 -10.86 5.62
C GLY A 235 0.84 -12.30 5.20
N TYR A 236 -0.20 -12.46 4.40
CA TYR A 236 -0.58 -13.72 3.74
C TYR A 236 -0.41 -13.57 2.24
N LEU A 237 -0.04 -14.66 1.57
CA LEU A 237 0.05 -14.69 0.11
C LEU A 237 -1.35 -14.75 -0.49
N SER A 238 -1.54 -14.08 -1.62
CA SER A 238 -2.78 -14.20 -2.40
C SER A 238 -2.81 -15.53 -3.15
N PRO A 239 -4.00 -16.05 -3.48
CA PRO A 239 -4.12 -17.07 -4.49
C PRO A 239 -3.48 -16.62 -5.80
N PRO A 240 -2.67 -17.47 -6.47
CA PRO A 240 -2.16 -17.15 -7.78
C PRO A 240 -3.28 -17.01 -8.80
N THR A 241 -3.22 -15.97 -9.63
CA THR A 241 -4.11 -15.80 -10.78
C THR A 241 -3.87 -16.89 -11.83
N SER A 242 -4.74 -16.97 -12.84
CA SER A 242 -4.55 -17.89 -13.98
C SER A 242 -3.26 -17.66 -14.78
N GLN A 243 -2.63 -16.48 -14.63
CA GLN A 243 -1.34 -16.14 -15.23
C GLN A 243 -0.16 -16.39 -14.27
N GLY A 244 -0.41 -16.96 -13.09
CA GLY A 244 0.60 -17.23 -12.08
C GLY A 244 0.98 -16.04 -11.22
N LEU A 245 0.43 -14.84 -11.46
CA LEU A 245 0.68 -13.65 -10.62
C LEU A 245 0.11 -13.87 -9.21
N TYR A 246 0.92 -13.59 -8.19
CA TYR A 246 0.51 -13.54 -6.80
C TYR A 246 1.22 -12.40 -6.06
N THR A 247 0.73 -12.03 -4.88
CA THR A 247 1.29 -10.96 -4.05
C THR A 247 1.32 -11.38 -2.59
N LEU A 248 2.13 -10.72 -1.79
CA LEU A 248 1.89 -10.67 -0.35
C LEU A 248 0.85 -9.56 -0.10
N LEU A 249 -0.36 -9.94 0.29
CA LEU A 249 -1.52 -9.05 0.33
C LEU A 249 -1.25 -7.77 1.14
N GLY A 250 -1.56 -6.63 0.55
CA GLY A 250 -1.35 -5.30 1.14
C GLY A 250 0.10 -4.80 1.11
N SER A 251 1.05 -5.52 0.51
CA SER A 251 2.45 -5.08 0.48
C SER A 251 2.84 -4.26 -0.75
N GLY A 252 2.11 -4.43 -1.87
CA GLY A 252 2.45 -3.84 -3.16
C GLY A 252 3.56 -4.57 -3.90
N MET A 253 4.02 -5.73 -3.39
CA MET A 253 5.03 -6.56 -4.02
C MET A 253 4.39 -7.74 -4.77
N VAL A 254 4.83 -8.03 -5.98
CA VAL A 254 4.29 -9.14 -6.80
C VAL A 254 5.36 -10.15 -7.19
N ALA A 255 4.94 -11.39 -7.39
CA ALA A 255 5.73 -12.44 -8.00
C ALA A 255 4.87 -13.29 -8.95
N PHE A 256 5.52 -14.18 -9.70
CA PHE A 256 4.88 -15.10 -10.62
C PHE A 256 5.31 -16.53 -10.30
N THR A 257 4.40 -17.48 -10.45
CA THR A 257 4.67 -18.92 -10.29
C THR A 257 4.04 -19.72 -11.44
N ASP A 258 4.73 -20.75 -11.91
CA ASP A 258 4.20 -21.79 -12.79
C ASP A 258 3.67 -23.02 -12.01
N GLN A 259 3.85 -23.02 -10.69
CA GLN A 259 3.39 -24.06 -9.76
C GLN A 259 2.45 -23.43 -8.70
N PRO A 260 1.20 -23.09 -9.05
CA PRO A 260 0.27 -22.42 -8.15
C PRO A 260 -0.02 -23.22 -6.88
N ASP A 261 -0.09 -24.56 -6.98
CA ASP A 261 -0.35 -25.46 -5.85
C ASP A 261 0.75 -25.44 -4.77
N MET A 262 1.90 -24.81 -5.02
CA MET A 262 3.00 -24.67 -4.06
C MET A 262 2.90 -23.41 -3.20
N ILE A 263 1.94 -22.51 -3.49
CA ILE A 263 1.74 -21.28 -2.73
C ILE A 263 0.85 -21.57 -1.52
N ASP A 264 1.39 -21.39 -0.32
CA ASP A 264 0.62 -21.48 0.93
C ASP A 264 0.02 -20.12 1.27
N GLU A 265 -1.29 -19.99 1.05
CA GLU A 265 -2.09 -18.80 1.29
C GLU A 265 -2.56 -18.70 2.75
N THR A 266 -2.39 -19.78 3.53
CA THR A 266 -2.89 -19.89 4.90
C THR A 266 -1.84 -19.54 5.95
N ALA A 267 -0.56 -19.70 5.60
CA ALA A 267 0.54 -19.35 6.47
C ALA A 267 0.79 -17.84 6.47
N LYS A 268 0.86 -17.26 7.68
CA LYS A 268 1.39 -15.90 7.82
C LYS A 268 2.91 -15.94 7.63
N VAL A 269 3.39 -15.18 6.65
CA VAL A 269 4.80 -15.14 6.27
C VAL A 269 5.39 -13.75 6.46
N ARG A 270 6.72 -13.69 6.50
CA ARG A 270 7.50 -12.45 6.37
C ARG A 270 8.40 -12.60 5.16
N LEU A 271 8.20 -11.75 4.18
CA LEU A 271 8.93 -11.80 2.92
C LEU A 271 9.52 -10.44 2.60
N CYS A 272 10.56 -10.48 1.78
CA CYS A 272 11.20 -9.28 1.27
C CYS A 272 10.98 -9.14 -0.23
N GLY A 273 11.14 -7.93 -0.72
CA GLY A 273 11.08 -7.62 -2.13
C GLY A 273 11.79 -6.32 -2.44
N TYR A 274 12.08 -6.12 -3.71
CA TYR A 274 12.81 -4.96 -4.19
C TYR A 274 12.17 -4.42 -5.47
N ASP A 275 11.99 -3.09 -5.54
CA ASP A 275 11.34 -2.39 -6.65
C ASP A 275 10.00 -3.03 -7.06
N GLY A 276 9.16 -3.34 -6.06
CA GLY A 276 7.82 -3.91 -6.25
C GLY A 276 7.78 -5.40 -6.60
N LYS A 277 8.92 -6.08 -6.65
CA LYS A 277 9.00 -7.54 -6.90
C LYS A 277 9.21 -8.30 -5.59
N LEU A 278 8.47 -9.39 -5.40
CA LEU A 278 8.51 -10.23 -4.21
C LEU A 278 9.53 -11.36 -4.34
N GLY A 279 10.40 -11.51 -3.34
CA GLY A 279 11.22 -12.70 -3.09
C GLY A 279 12.34 -13.01 -4.10
N GLY A 280 13.12 -14.05 -3.77
CA GLY A 280 14.12 -14.66 -4.66
C GLY A 280 15.20 -13.69 -5.17
N ASP A 281 15.57 -13.85 -6.44
CA ASP A 281 16.60 -13.05 -7.11
C ASP A 281 16.23 -11.56 -7.24
N SER A 282 14.99 -11.15 -6.91
CA SER A 282 14.58 -9.75 -7.01
C SER A 282 15.40 -8.82 -6.12
N THR A 283 15.90 -9.32 -4.99
CA THR A 283 16.69 -8.54 -4.04
C THR A 283 18.18 -8.49 -4.36
N ILE A 284 18.64 -9.08 -5.47
CA ILE A 284 20.08 -9.18 -5.79
C ILE A 284 20.74 -7.80 -5.95
N ASP A 285 19.98 -6.81 -6.40
CA ASP A 285 20.43 -5.44 -6.61
C ASP A 285 20.27 -4.56 -5.34
N ALA A 286 19.69 -5.11 -4.26
CA ALA A 286 19.51 -4.40 -3.00
C ALA A 286 20.83 -4.34 -2.20
N ASN A 287 20.94 -3.34 -1.32
CA ASN A 287 22.11 -3.20 -0.46
C ASN A 287 22.26 -4.43 0.48
N PRO A 288 23.39 -5.17 0.43
CA PRO A 288 23.60 -6.36 1.26
C PRO A 288 23.49 -6.13 2.76
N GLU A 289 23.93 -4.96 3.25
CA GLU A 289 23.82 -4.60 4.67
C GLU A 289 22.35 -4.49 5.10
N LEU A 290 21.51 -3.91 4.25
CA LEU A 290 20.07 -3.79 4.51
C LEU A 290 19.39 -5.16 4.46
N LEU A 291 19.78 -6.04 3.51
CA LEU A 291 19.25 -7.40 3.42
C LEU A 291 19.59 -8.23 4.67
N GLU A 292 20.85 -8.20 5.11
CA GLU A 292 21.26 -8.87 6.33
C GLU A 292 20.48 -8.32 7.54
N LYS A 293 20.35 -6.99 7.63
CA LYS A 293 19.64 -6.33 8.73
C LYS A 293 18.16 -6.71 8.81
N LEU A 294 17.49 -6.79 7.67
CA LEU A 294 16.09 -7.21 7.61
C LEU A 294 15.92 -8.73 7.75
N GLY A 295 16.97 -9.52 7.54
CA GLY A 295 16.87 -10.98 7.49
C GLY A 295 16.28 -11.50 6.17
N CYS A 296 16.58 -10.83 5.06
CA CYS A 296 16.08 -11.12 3.71
C CYS A 296 17.01 -12.04 2.89
N GLN A 297 17.63 -13.05 3.53
CA GLN A 297 18.55 -13.97 2.85
C GLN A 297 17.83 -15.11 2.11
#